data_AF-A0A2E1LVH6-F1
#
_entry.id   AF-A0A2E1LVH6-F1
#
_cell.length_a   1.000
_cell.length_b   1.000
_cell.length_c   1.000
_cell.angle_alpha   90.00
_cell.angle_beta   90.00
_cell.angle_gamma   90.00
#
_symmetry.space_group_name_H-M   'P 1'
#
loop_
_entity.id
_entity.type
_entity.pdbx_description
1 polymer ?
#
loop_
_entity_poly.entity_id
_entity_poly.type
_entity_poly.pdbx_seq_one_letter_code
_entity_poly.pdbx_strand_id
1 'polypeptide(L)'
;MTGERPPHRTPPHPGCQRAPWKTVLARAVVRMLGWQIRGKLPPQFWRSTLVVWAPKPWQLMAITWIMPMKVVSMQASPEDAESRARETLEHFVHGKAMATATNGSEDDLLNIQQAAAEAKSRLALCAWEPRRRFVHVHAPFKTSAFADRDVHYMRRYFRYFMQSKR
;
A
#
# COMPACT_ATOMS: atom_id res chain seq x y z
N MET A 1 -45.11 -9.32 14.82
CA MET A 1 -44.04 -8.30 14.75
C MET A 1 -42.99 -8.79 13.77
N THR A 2 -43.10 -8.39 12.51
CA THR A 2 -42.18 -8.74 11.43
C THR A 2 -40.91 -7.89 11.57
N GLY A 3 -39.85 -8.48 12.12
CA GLY A 3 -38.55 -7.83 12.24
C GLY A 3 -37.93 -7.68 10.85
N GLU A 4 -38.01 -6.47 10.29
CA GLU A 4 -37.30 -6.10 9.08
C GLU A 4 -35.80 -6.33 9.27
N ARG A 5 -35.20 -7.12 8.37
CA ARG A 5 -33.74 -7.29 8.34
C ARG A 5 -33.12 -5.93 8.04
N PRO A 6 -32.05 -5.52 8.75
CA PRO A 6 -31.40 -4.25 8.48
C PRO A 6 -30.99 -4.20 7.00
N PRO A 7 -31.19 -3.06 6.31
CA PRO A 7 -30.88 -2.93 4.90
C PRO A 7 -29.43 -3.34 4.67
N HIS A 8 -29.22 -4.21 3.67
CA HIS A 8 -27.90 -4.61 3.21
C HIS A 8 -27.03 -3.36 3.11
N ARG A 9 -25.99 -3.29 3.95
CA ARG A 9 -25.01 -2.19 3.93
C ARG A 9 -24.61 -1.97 2.48
N THR A 10 -24.95 -0.81 1.93
CA THR A 10 -24.54 -0.42 0.59
C THR A 10 -23.05 -0.71 0.46
N PRO A 11 -22.61 -1.47 -0.56
CA PRO A 11 -21.20 -1.78 -0.69
C PRO A 11 -20.42 -0.46 -0.65
N PRO A 12 -19.31 -0.39 0.12
CA PRO A 12 -18.54 0.84 0.20
C PRO A 12 -18.23 1.31 -1.21
N HIS A 13 -18.37 2.61 -1.48
CA HIS A 13 -18.04 3.20 -2.77
C HIS A 13 -16.72 2.59 -3.22
N PRO A 14 -16.69 1.80 -4.32
CA PRO A 14 -15.45 1.22 -4.78
C PRO A 14 -14.54 2.41 -5.02
N GLY A 15 -13.44 2.50 -4.26
CA GLY A 15 -12.49 3.60 -4.40
C GLY A 15 -12.17 3.82 -5.89
N CYS A 16 -11.78 5.03 -6.28
CA CYS A 16 -11.64 5.42 -7.68
C CYS A 16 -10.86 4.37 -8.49
N GLN A 17 -11.57 3.51 -9.21
CA GLN A 17 -10.96 2.47 -10.02
C GLN A 17 -10.26 3.12 -11.21
N ARG A 18 -9.13 2.55 -11.60
CA ARG A 18 -8.43 2.92 -12.83
C ARG A 18 -9.04 2.11 -13.97
N ALA A 19 -9.14 2.73 -15.14
CA ALA A 19 -9.54 2.02 -16.35
C ALA A 19 -8.63 0.78 -16.56
N PRO A 20 -9.18 -0.42 -16.78
CA PRO A 20 -8.40 -1.65 -16.86
C PRO A 20 -7.23 -1.57 -17.85
N TRP A 21 -7.45 -0.99 -19.03
CA TRP A 21 -6.43 -0.82 -20.06
C TRP A 21 -5.21 -0.02 -19.58
N LYS A 22 -5.39 0.99 -18.73
CA LYS A 22 -4.27 1.77 -18.15
C LYS A 22 -3.41 0.90 -17.25
N THR A 23 -4.02 0.03 -16.46
CA THR A 23 -3.26 -0.91 -15.62
C THR A 23 -2.58 -1.99 -16.44
N VAL A 24 -3.22 -2.51 -17.49
CA VAL A 24 -2.60 -3.47 -18.41
C VAL A 24 -1.38 -2.85 -19.07
N LEU A 25 -1.49 -1.62 -19.58
CA LEU A 25 -0.38 -0.89 -20.18
C LEU A 25 0.76 -0.66 -19.19
N ALA A 26 0.46 -0.16 -17.99
CA ALA A 26 1.49 0.07 -16.96
C ALA A 26 2.20 -1.24 -16.57
N ARG A 27 1.45 -2.34 -16.42
CA ARG A 27 2.02 -3.67 -16.15
C ARG A 27 2.88 -4.17 -17.32
N ALA A 28 2.46 -3.91 -18.55
CA ALA A 28 3.25 -4.24 -19.74
C ALA A 28 4.58 -3.48 -19.77
N VAL A 29 4.57 -2.17 -19.47
CA VAL A 29 5.81 -1.37 -19.35
C VAL A 29 6.75 -1.93 -18.29
N VAL A 30 6.24 -2.24 -17.10
CA VAL A 30 7.04 -2.86 -16.03
C VAL A 30 7.63 -4.22 -16.47
N ARG A 31 6.86 -5.04 -17.20
CA ARG A 31 7.34 -6.32 -17.75
C ARG A 31 8.39 -6.15 -18.86
N MET A 32 8.22 -5.17 -19.75
CA MET A 32 9.21 -4.83 -20.78
C MET A 32 10.53 -4.35 -20.15
N LEU A 33 10.45 -3.64 -19.02
CA LEU A 33 11.59 -3.32 -18.18
C LEU A 33 12.13 -4.54 -17.41
N GLY A 34 11.77 -5.77 -17.77
CA GLY A 34 12.26 -7.02 -17.22
C GLY A 34 11.78 -7.35 -15.81
N TRP A 35 10.73 -6.69 -15.31
CA TRP A 35 10.19 -6.96 -13.97
C TRP A 35 8.98 -7.88 -14.00
N GLN A 36 8.98 -8.88 -13.13
CA GLN A 36 7.82 -9.74 -12.89
C GLN A 36 6.94 -9.16 -11.78
N ILE A 37 5.62 -9.17 -11.94
CA ILE A 37 4.69 -8.75 -10.88
C ILE A 37 4.13 -10.00 -10.23
N ARG A 38 4.42 -10.21 -8.95
CA ARG A 38 3.99 -11.37 -8.16
C ARG A 38 3.00 -10.95 -7.08
N GLY A 39 1.99 -11.80 -6.88
CA GLY A 39 0.88 -11.55 -5.97
C GLY A 39 -0.39 -11.11 -6.71
N LYS A 40 -1.54 -11.32 -6.08
CA LYS A 40 -2.82 -10.79 -6.57
C LYS A 40 -2.99 -9.39 -6.01
N LEU A 41 -3.03 -8.39 -6.89
CA LEU A 41 -3.36 -7.02 -6.49
C LEU A 41 -4.83 -6.99 -6.04
N PRO A 42 -5.13 -6.69 -4.77
CA PRO A 42 -6.48 -6.81 -4.25
C PRO A 42 -7.44 -5.88 -5.03
N PRO A 43 -8.61 -6.36 -5.47
CA PRO A 43 -9.62 -5.49 -6.07
C PRO A 43 -10.18 -4.51 -5.04
N GLN A 44 -10.19 -4.88 -3.76
CA GLN A 44 -10.66 -4.06 -2.63
C GLN A 44 -9.47 -3.44 -1.87
N PHE A 45 -8.62 -2.70 -2.59
CA PHE A 45 -7.48 -1.97 -2.00
C PHE A 45 -7.86 -0.59 -1.41
N TRP A 46 -9.17 -0.29 -1.34
CA TRP A 46 -9.66 0.97 -0.79
C TRP A 46 -9.35 1.07 0.71
N ARG A 47 -9.04 2.28 1.20
CA ARG A 47 -8.56 2.55 2.58
C ARG A 47 -7.35 1.71 2.98
N SER A 48 -6.38 1.62 2.08
CA SER A 48 -5.10 0.96 2.36
C SER A 48 -3.94 1.91 2.12
N THR A 49 -2.94 1.82 2.97
CA THR A 49 -1.63 2.44 2.81
C THR A 49 -0.66 1.37 2.33
N LEU A 50 -0.17 1.53 1.10
CA LEU A 50 0.82 0.69 0.49
C LEU A 50 2.22 1.13 0.94
N VAL A 51 2.87 0.31 1.74
CA VAL A 51 4.24 0.53 2.22
C VAL A 51 5.21 -0.13 1.26
N VAL A 52 6.06 0.67 0.63
CA VAL A 52 6.85 0.25 -0.53
C VAL A 52 8.32 0.31 -0.21
N TRP A 53 8.99 -0.84 -0.20
CA TRP A 53 10.43 -0.88 -0.33
C TRP A 53 10.79 -0.73 -1.82
N ALA A 54 11.39 0.41 -2.16
CA ALA A 54 11.71 0.82 -3.52
C ALA A 54 13.17 1.31 -3.59
N PRO A 55 14.12 0.48 -4.08
CA PRO A 55 15.50 0.89 -4.33
C PRO A 55 15.70 2.12 -5.24
N LYS A 56 14.75 2.41 -6.14
CA LYS A 56 14.82 3.52 -7.09
C LYS A 56 13.54 4.37 -7.01
N PRO A 57 13.62 5.72 -7.07
CA PRO A 57 12.44 6.59 -6.92
C PRO A 57 11.30 6.30 -7.91
N TRP A 58 11.62 5.94 -9.16
CA TRP A 58 10.61 5.62 -10.18
C TRP A 58 9.76 4.39 -9.82
N GLN A 59 10.24 3.49 -8.94
CA GLN A 59 9.53 2.29 -8.54
C GLN A 59 8.31 2.59 -7.67
N LEU A 60 8.39 3.63 -6.83
CA LEU A 60 7.24 4.13 -6.09
C LEU A 60 6.18 4.67 -7.06
N MET A 61 6.60 5.44 -8.07
CA MET A 61 5.67 5.91 -9.10
C MET A 61 5.06 4.74 -9.88
N ALA A 62 5.89 3.81 -10.36
CA ALA A 62 5.41 2.66 -11.14
C ALA A 62 4.38 1.82 -10.38
N ILE A 63 4.58 1.57 -9.08
CA ILE A 63 3.62 0.79 -8.30
C ILE A 63 2.25 1.49 -8.24
N THR A 64 2.18 2.82 -8.16
CA THR A 64 0.90 3.55 -8.18
C THR A 64 0.12 3.43 -9.51
N TRP A 65 0.82 3.17 -10.61
CA TRP A 65 0.22 3.02 -11.93
C TRP A 65 -0.26 1.60 -12.24
N ILE A 66 0.42 0.57 -11.70
CA ILE A 66 0.03 -0.84 -11.94
C ILE A 66 -1.15 -1.31 -11.06
N MET A 67 -1.47 -0.53 -10.02
CA MET A 67 -2.58 -0.81 -9.10
C MET A 67 -3.94 -0.56 -9.77
N PRO A 68 -4.94 -1.45 -9.54
CA PRO A 68 -6.29 -1.31 -10.09
C PRO A 68 -7.06 -0.09 -9.55
N MET A 69 -6.67 0.40 -8.39
CA MET A 69 -7.23 1.60 -7.75
C MET A 69 -6.32 2.79 -8.00
N LYS A 70 -6.86 4.01 -7.98
CA LYS A 70 -6.03 5.22 -7.91
C LYS A 70 -5.26 5.21 -6.59
N VAL A 71 -3.95 5.05 -6.69
CA VAL A 71 -3.00 5.20 -5.59
C VAL A 71 -2.24 6.49 -5.79
N VAL A 72 -2.08 7.28 -4.74
CA VAL A 72 -1.28 8.51 -4.75
C VAL A 72 -0.10 8.36 -3.80
N SER A 73 1.01 8.98 -4.15
CA SER A 73 2.22 8.89 -3.33
C SER A 73 2.15 9.95 -2.23
N MET A 74 2.44 9.53 -1.01
CA MET A 74 2.49 10.39 0.18
C MET A 74 3.53 11.49 -0.01
N GLN A 75 3.11 12.72 0.25
CA GLN A 75 3.96 13.91 0.20
C GLN A 75 4.39 14.39 1.59
N ALA A 76 3.63 14.04 2.63
CA ALA A 76 3.97 14.34 4.02
C ALA A 76 5.34 13.76 4.41
N SER A 77 6.03 14.48 5.29
CA SER A 77 7.35 14.08 5.81
C SER A 77 7.27 12.68 6.45
N PRO A 78 8.28 11.80 6.25
CA PRO A 78 8.29 10.48 6.86
C PRO A 78 8.22 10.48 8.38
N GLU A 79 8.73 11.56 9.01
CA GLU A 79 8.87 11.74 10.45
C GLU A 79 7.60 12.27 11.13
N ASP A 80 6.63 12.78 10.37
CA ASP A 80 5.42 13.41 10.91
C ASP A 80 4.21 12.50 10.72
N ALA A 81 3.93 11.66 11.73
CA ALA A 81 2.82 10.72 11.68
C ALA A 81 1.45 11.40 11.54
N GLU A 82 1.24 12.56 12.18
CA GLU A 82 -0.03 13.29 12.16
C GLU A 82 -0.31 13.86 10.76
N SER A 83 0.67 14.51 10.14
CA SER A 83 0.52 15.00 8.76
C SER A 83 0.28 13.87 7.78
N ARG A 84 0.94 12.72 7.97
CA ARG A 84 0.73 11.52 7.15
C ARG A 84 -0.67 10.94 7.33
N ALA A 85 -1.20 10.92 8.55
CA ALA A 85 -2.54 10.47 8.84
C ALA A 85 -3.59 11.38 8.18
N ARG A 86 -3.41 12.70 8.32
CA ARG A 86 -4.27 13.72 7.70
C ARG A 86 -4.32 13.61 6.18
N GLU A 87 -3.16 13.55 5.51
CA GLU A 87 -3.07 13.37 4.05
C GLU A 87 -3.75 12.05 3.61
N THR A 88 -3.53 10.97 4.37
CA THR A 88 -4.15 9.67 4.10
C THR A 88 -5.68 9.75 4.15
N LEU A 89 -6.22 10.38 5.19
CA LEU A 89 -7.66 10.57 5.37
C LEU A 89 -8.25 11.42 4.24
N GLU A 90 -7.61 12.53 3.87
CA GLU A 90 -8.04 13.39 2.77
C GLU A 90 -8.17 12.60 1.46
N HIS A 91 -7.19 11.78 1.13
CA HIS A 91 -7.22 10.97 -0.08
C HIS A 91 -8.25 9.83 0.00
N PHE A 92 -8.50 9.27 1.18
CA PHE A 92 -9.53 8.25 1.39
C PHE A 92 -10.95 8.78 1.19
N VAL A 93 -11.22 10.04 1.56
CA VAL A 93 -12.49 10.72 1.26
C VAL A 93 -12.75 10.76 -0.25
N HIS A 94 -11.69 10.93 -1.04
CA HIS A 94 -11.74 10.92 -2.50
C HIS A 94 -11.64 9.51 -3.11
N GLY A 95 -11.79 8.45 -2.30
CA GLY A 95 -11.73 7.06 -2.76
C GLY A 95 -10.36 6.61 -3.28
N LYS A 96 -9.28 7.33 -2.96
CA LYS A 96 -7.91 6.96 -3.35
C LYS A 96 -7.27 6.11 -2.26
N ALA A 97 -6.23 5.37 -2.61
CA ALA A 97 -5.34 4.70 -1.65
C ALA A 97 -4.00 5.44 -1.60
N MET A 98 -3.24 5.21 -0.53
CA MET A 98 -1.93 5.83 -0.35
C MET A 98 -0.81 4.87 -0.69
N ALA A 99 0.31 5.39 -1.19
CA ALA A 99 1.59 4.70 -1.23
C ALA A 99 2.65 5.55 -0.55
N THR A 100 3.54 4.91 0.20
CA THR A 100 4.68 5.57 0.84
C THR A 100 5.91 4.69 0.69
N ALA A 101 7.06 5.31 0.46
CA ALA A 101 8.32 4.61 0.49
C ALA A 101 8.73 4.34 1.95
N THR A 102 9.45 3.23 2.17
CA THR A 102 10.08 2.94 3.46
C THR A 102 11.57 2.67 3.27
N ASN A 103 12.37 3.08 4.25
CA ASN A 103 13.77 2.70 4.36
C ASN A 103 13.96 1.37 5.13
N GLY A 104 12.89 0.85 5.74
CA GLY A 104 12.87 -0.41 6.49
C GLY A 104 13.44 -0.33 7.91
N SER A 105 13.80 0.86 8.40
CA SER A 105 14.18 1.09 9.79
C SER A 105 12.98 0.88 10.71
N GLU A 106 13.25 0.59 11.98
CA GLU A 106 12.18 0.39 12.97
C GLU A 106 11.35 1.66 13.18
N ASP A 107 12.01 2.81 13.33
CA ASP A 107 11.36 4.11 13.55
C ASP A 107 10.50 4.53 12.35
N ASP A 108 10.98 4.33 11.12
CA ASP A 108 10.20 4.64 9.90
C ASP A 108 8.94 3.78 9.83
N LEU A 109 9.08 2.47 10.09
CA LEU A 109 7.95 1.55 10.08
C LEU A 109 6.96 1.83 11.22
N LEU A 110 7.45 2.26 12.38
CA LEU A 110 6.61 2.68 13.49
C LEU A 110 5.79 3.92 13.14
N ASN A 111 6.43 4.95 12.57
CA ASN A 111 5.73 6.16 12.11
C ASN A 111 4.66 5.85 11.06
N ILE A 112 4.98 4.96 10.10
CA ILE A 112 4.02 4.49 9.09
C ILE A 112 2.84 3.76 9.75
N GLN A 113 3.11 2.90 10.74
CA GLN A 113 2.09 2.13 11.43
C GLN A 113 1.15 3.04 12.23
N GLN A 114 1.70 4.01 12.97
CA GLN A 114 0.93 4.96 13.76
C GLN A 114 0.03 5.82 12.88
N ALA A 115 0.57 6.38 11.80
CA ALA A 115 -0.21 7.16 10.83
C ALA A 115 -1.34 6.33 10.20
N ALA A 116 -1.07 5.06 9.88
CA ALA A 116 -2.09 4.15 9.35
C ALA A 116 -3.15 3.81 10.39
N ALA A 117 -2.77 3.62 11.66
CA ALA A 117 -3.70 3.33 12.75
C ALA A 117 -4.64 4.52 13.01
N GLU A 118 -4.09 5.73 13.07
CA GLU A 118 -4.84 6.97 13.21
C GLU A 118 -5.82 7.18 12.05
N ALA A 119 -5.37 6.95 10.82
CA ALA A 119 -6.22 7.03 9.62
C ALA A 119 -7.21 5.85 9.45
N LYS A 120 -7.21 4.87 10.39
CA LYS A 120 -7.98 3.61 10.30
C LYS A 120 -7.75 2.88 8.97
N SER A 121 -6.52 2.97 8.47
CA SER A 121 -6.04 2.39 7.21
C SER A 121 -5.60 0.94 7.41
N ARG A 122 -5.79 0.11 6.38
CA ARG A 122 -5.08 -1.18 6.29
C ARG A 122 -3.66 -0.95 5.79
N LEU A 123 -2.71 -1.73 6.26
CA LEU A 123 -1.36 -1.74 5.71
C LEU A 123 -1.25 -2.84 4.65
N ALA A 124 -0.62 -2.53 3.53
CA ALA A 124 -0.22 -3.52 2.54
C ALA A 124 1.25 -3.32 2.20
N LEU A 125 2.01 -4.42 2.12
CA LEU A 125 3.45 -4.35 1.94
C LEU A 125 3.80 -4.64 0.50
N CYS A 126 4.71 -3.86 -0.07
CA CYS A 126 5.21 -4.03 -1.42
C CYS A 126 6.72 -3.92 -1.45
N ALA A 127 7.39 -4.83 -2.14
CA ALA A 127 8.84 -4.81 -2.25
C ALA A 127 9.30 -5.10 -3.69
N TRP A 128 10.25 -4.31 -4.17
CA TRP A 128 10.88 -4.45 -5.48
C TRP A 128 12.21 -5.21 -5.39
N GLU A 129 12.21 -6.53 -5.49
CA GLU A 129 13.42 -7.35 -5.46
C GLU A 129 14.25 -7.15 -6.75
N PRO A 130 15.46 -6.55 -6.67
CA PRO A 130 16.26 -6.19 -7.84
C PRO A 130 17.04 -7.36 -8.48
N ARG A 131 17.51 -8.35 -7.72
CA ARG A 131 18.31 -9.50 -8.17
C ARG A 131 17.51 -10.46 -9.04
N ARG A 132 16.31 -10.82 -8.62
CA ARG A 132 15.36 -11.68 -9.37
C ARG A 132 14.37 -10.85 -10.21
N ARG A 133 14.45 -9.52 -10.12
CA ARG A 133 13.62 -8.55 -10.86
C ARG A 133 12.13 -8.86 -10.74
N PHE A 134 11.62 -8.86 -9.51
CA PHE A 134 10.17 -8.97 -9.29
C PHE A 134 9.65 -7.99 -8.25
N VAL A 135 8.37 -7.64 -8.38
CA VAL A 135 7.63 -6.85 -7.42
C VAL A 135 6.68 -7.78 -6.70
N HIS A 136 6.75 -7.81 -5.37
CA HIS A 136 5.83 -8.59 -4.55
C HIS A 136 4.90 -7.66 -3.79
N VAL A 137 3.60 -7.89 -3.92
CA VAL A 137 2.57 -7.17 -3.16
C VAL A 137 1.87 -8.17 -2.23
N HIS A 138 1.99 -7.91 -0.94
CA HIS A 138 1.34 -8.68 0.11
C HIS A 138 -0.13 -8.26 0.27
N ALA A 139 -0.96 -9.20 0.76
CA ALA A 139 -2.34 -8.89 1.11
C ALA A 139 -2.42 -7.81 2.21
N PRO A 140 -3.40 -6.89 2.15
CA PRO A 140 -3.60 -5.89 3.19
C PRO A 140 -3.99 -6.53 4.53
N PHE A 141 -3.46 -6.00 5.62
CA PHE A 141 -3.82 -6.36 6.99
C PHE A 141 -4.27 -5.12 7.77
N LYS A 142 -5.12 -5.30 8.79
CA LYS A 142 -5.52 -4.19 9.67
C LYS A 142 -4.37 -3.88 10.61
N THR A 143 -4.18 -2.60 10.93
CA THR A 143 -3.35 -2.20 12.07
C THR A 143 -3.93 -2.80 13.34
N SER A 144 -3.06 -3.32 14.20
CA SER A 144 -3.43 -3.83 15.51
C SER A 144 -3.24 -2.75 16.58
N ALA A 145 -3.75 -2.99 17.78
CA ALA A 145 -3.49 -2.12 18.94
C ALA A 145 -2.03 -2.22 19.44
N PHE A 146 -1.26 -3.19 18.93
CA PHE A 146 0.11 -3.47 19.34
C PHE A 146 1.06 -3.11 18.19
N ALA A 147 1.52 -1.86 18.16
CA ALA A 147 2.33 -1.32 17.06
C ALA A 147 3.63 -2.10 16.85
N ASP A 148 4.28 -2.53 17.94
CA ASP A 148 5.48 -3.36 17.96
C ASP A 148 5.30 -4.68 17.19
N ARG A 149 4.15 -5.34 17.33
CA ARG A 149 3.83 -6.58 16.60
C ARG A 149 3.73 -6.34 15.10
N ASP A 150 3.03 -5.28 14.71
CA ASP A 150 2.86 -4.89 13.31
C ASP A 150 4.22 -4.52 12.70
N VAL A 151 5.01 -3.70 13.40
CA VAL A 151 6.36 -3.29 12.97
C VAL A 151 7.29 -4.49 12.86
N HIS A 152 7.28 -5.42 13.83
CA HIS A 152 8.05 -6.65 13.76
C HIS A 152 7.70 -7.47 12.50
N TYR A 153 6.40 -7.61 12.20
CA TYR A 153 5.93 -8.29 10.99
C TYR A 153 6.39 -7.58 9.71
N MET A 154 6.25 -6.25 9.63
CA MET A 154 6.71 -5.44 8.51
C MET A 154 8.22 -5.55 8.30
N ARG A 155 9.02 -5.45 9.37
CA ARG A 155 10.48 -5.62 9.33
C ARG A 155 10.86 -6.99 8.82
N ARG A 156 10.22 -8.05 9.32
CA ARG A 156 10.46 -9.43 8.84
C ARG A 156 10.18 -9.56 7.35
N TYR A 157 9.08 -8.97 6.87
CA TYR A 157 8.74 -8.93 5.45
C TYR A 157 9.83 -8.22 4.64
N PHE A 158 10.18 -6.98 4.96
CA PHE A 158 11.13 -6.19 4.17
C PHE A 158 12.56 -6.71 4.25
N ARG A 159 12.96 -7.32 5.38
CA ARG A 159 14.30 -7.89 5.56
C ARG A 159 14.65 -8.90 4.46
N TYR A 160 13.69 -9.74 4.05
CA TYR A 160 13.87 -10.69 2.96
C TYR A 160 14.28 -10.02 1.64
N PHE A 161 13.71 -8.85 1.35
CA PHE A 161 13.96 -8.10 0.10
C PHE A 161 15.15 -7.15 0.20
N MET A 162 15.52 -6.71 1.41
CA MET A 162 16.71 -5.87 1.60
C MET A 162 18.02 -6.66 1.51
N GLN A 163 18.01 -7.94 1.88
CA GLN A 163 19.20 -8.81 1.85
C GLN A 163 19.73 -9.08 0.44
N SER A 164 18.91 -8.93 -0.60
CA SER A 164 19.33 -9.11 -2.00
C SER A 164 20.23 -7.99 -2.56
N LYS A 165 20.65 -7.03 -1.72
CA LYS A 165 21.67 -6.02 -2.07
C LYS A 165 23.12 -6.50 -1.86
N ARG A 166 23.35 -7.72 -1.36
CA ARG A 166 24.68 -8.34 -1.25
C ARG A 166 25.02 -9.20 -2.46
#